data_AF-A0A7X1ZR90-F1
#
_entry.id   AF-A0A7X1ZR90-F1
#
_cell.length_a   1.000
_cell.length_b   1.000
_cell.length_c   1.000
_cell.angle_alpha   90.00
_cell.angle_beta   90.00
_cell.angle_gamma   90.00
#
_symmetry.space_group_name_H-M   'P 1'
#
loop_
_entity.id
_entity.type
_entity.pdbx_description
1 polymer ?
#
loop_
_entity_poly.entity_id
_entity_poly.type
_entity_poly.pdbx_seq_one_letter_code
_entity_poly.pdbx_strand_id
1 'polypeptide(L)'
;MLALTTIGKEIESLKTLIFDEIDSGIGGKTAEFVAQKLKKLSNQHQVICITHLPQIASFATHHYRIDKKVTKERTFTTVKKLSFEERVTEIARLLAGSRITEITLKNAREMLNHNLGFMSTEGRR
;
A
#
# COMPACT_ATOMS: atom_id res chain seq x y z
N MET A 1 -4.39 17.54 -2.20
CA MET A 1 -3.13 16.90 -1.78
C MET A 1 -2.36 17.85 -0.84
N LEU A 2 -2.43 17.61 0.47
CA LEU A 2 -1.61 18.33 1.46
C LEU A 2 -0.36 17.49 1.74
N ALA A 3 0.83 18.04 1.44
CA ALA A 3 2.10 17.46 1.87
C ALA A 3 2.65 18.32 3.01
N LEU A 4 2.69 17.76 4.22
CA LEU A 4 3.32 18.40 5.38
C LEU A 4 4.78 17.96 5.47
N THR A 5 5.70 18.87 5.21
CA THR A 5 7.13 18.68 5.46
C THR A 5 7.52 19.49 6.69
N THR A 6 7.89 18.81 7.78
CA THR A 6 8.50 19.48 8.94
C THR A 6 9.94 19.84 8.56
N ILE A 7 10.18 21.13 8.30
CA ILE A 7 11.51 21.67 7.98
C ILE A 7 12.19 22.06 9.30
N GLY A 8 12.84 21.10 9.95
CA GLY A 8 13.86 21.36 10.96
C GLY A 8 15.23 21.44 10.29
N LYS A 9 16.02 22.47 10.59
CA LYS A 9 17.36 22.69 10.05
C LYS A 9 18.36 21.63 10.57
N GLU A 10 19.20 21.20 9.63
CA GLU A 10 20.47 20.48 9.78
C GLU A 10 20.45 18.95 9.95
N ILE A 11 21.24 18.31 9.08
CA ILE A 11 21.43 16.87 8.79
C ILE A 11 20.29 16.27 7.96
N GLU A 12 20.66 15.49 6.93
CA GLU A 12 19.82 14.58 6.13
C GLU A 12 19.09 13.56 7.02
N SER A 13 18.20 14.06 7.87
CA SER A 13 17.50 13.30 8.88
C SER A 13 16.38 12.49 8.23
N LEU A 14 16.21 11.26 8.70
CA LEU A 14 15.09 10.39 8.34
C LEU A 14 13.76 11.11 8.65
N LYS A 15 13.12 11.70 7.62
CA LYS A 15 11.81 12.35 7.75
C LYS A 15 10.67 11.34 7.63
N THR A 16 9.53 11.67 8.24
CA THR A 16 8.25 11.01 7.97
C THR A 16 7.50 11.81 6.92
N LEU A 17 7.08 11.14 5.85
CA LEU A 17 6.33 11.73 4.74
C LEU A 17 4.96 11.06 4.67
N ILE A 18 3.91 11.87 4.67
CA ILE A 18 2.52 11.40 4.59
C ILE A 18 1.95 11.83 3.24
N PHE A 19 1.44 10.86 2.50
CA PHE A 19 0.75 11.04 1.23
C PHE A 19 -0.69 10.57 1.39
N ASP A 20 -1.63 11.46 1.09
CA ASP A 20 -3.05 11.18 1.05
C ASP A 20 -3.55 11.43 -0.38
N GLU A 21 -4.31 10.48 -0.92
CA GLU A 21 -4.84 10.49 -2.30
C GLU A 21 -3.78 10.70 -3.41
N ILE A 22 -2.58 10.14 -3.25
CA ILE A 22 -1.56 10.16 -4.33
C ILE A 22 -2.01 9.37 -5.57
N ASP A 23 -3.06 8.56 -5.42
CA ASP A 23 -3.72 7.79 -6.46
C ASP A 23 -4.84 8.52 -7.20
N SER A 24 -5.12 9.79 -6.88
CA SER A 24 -6.17 10.55 -7.56
C SER A 24 -5.87 10.73 -9.06
N GLY A 25 -6.81 10.30 -9.91
CA GLY A 25 -6.71 10.46 -11.37
C GLY A 25 -5.68 9.54 -12.06
N ILE A 26 -5.13 8.55 -11.37
CA ILE A 26 -4.17 7.59 -11.94
C ILE A 26 -4.63 6.14 -11.82
N GLY A 27 -4.10 5.27 -12.67
CA GLY A 27 -4.39 3.84 -12.66
C GLY A 27 -3.38 3.05 -13.48
N GLY A 28 -3.49 1.72 -13.43
CA GLY A 28 -2.66 0.80 -14.22
C GLY A 28 -1.16 1.06 -14.03
N LYS A 29 -0.43 1.17 -15.14
CA LYS A 29 1.03 1.33 -15.17
C LYS A 29 1.52 2.62 -14.50
N THR A 30 0.75 3.69 -14.55
CA THR A 30 1.11 4.96 -13.90
C THR A 30 1.11 4.81 -12.38
N ALA A 31 0.09 4.16 -11.82
CA ALA A 31 0.02 3.88 -10.38
C ALA A 31 1.17 2.97 -9.93
N GLU A 32 1.57 2.01 -10.75
CA GLU A 32 2.73 1.15 -10.47
C GLU A 32 4.05 1.94 -10.45
N PHE A 33 4.26 2.86 -11.40
CA PHE A 33 5.45 3.73 -11.37
C PHE A 33 5.49 4.60 -10.11
N VAL A 34 4.35 5.17 -9.70
CA VAL A 34 4.25 5.93 -8.45
C VAL A 34 4.59 5.04 -7.25
N ALA A 35 4.07 3.82 -7.19
CA ALA A 35 4.36 2.85 -6.13
C ALA A 35 5.86 2.53 -6.03
N GLN A 36 6.53 2.33 -7.17
CA GLN A 36 7.98 2.11 -7.21
C GLN A 36 8.78 3.31 -6.68
N LYS A 37 8.35 4.55 -6.98
CA LYS A 37 8.99 5.76 -6.45
C LYS A 37 8.79 5.88 -4.95
N LEU A 38 7.58 5.62 -4.44
CA LEU A 38 7.29 5.59 -3.00
C LEU A 38 8.13 4.52 -2.28
N LYS A 39 8.27 3.33 -2.88
CA LYS A 39 9.13 2.27 -2.34
C LYS A 39 10.59 2.72 -2.28
N LYS A 40 11.12 3.32 -3.35
CA LYS A 40 12.49 3.86 -3.35
C LYS A 40 12.68 4.94 -2.27
N LEU A 41 11.70 5.84 -2.13
CA LEU A 41 11.71 6.90 -1.12
C LEU A 41 11.68 6.31 0.30
N SER A 42 10.97 5.19 0.50
CA SER A 42 10.87 4.51 1.79
C SER A 42 12.20 3.92 2.30
N ASN A 43 13.22 3.83 1.45
CA ASN A 43 14.56 3.38 1.85
C ASN A 43 15.31 4.44 2.67
N GLN A 44 14.92 5.71 2.55
CA GLN A 44 15.57 6.85 3.22
C GLN A 44 14.61 7.61 4.14
N HIS A 45 13.31 7.37 4.04
CA HIS A 45 12.28 8.07 4.81
C HIS A 45 11.19 7.12 5.26
N GLN A 46 10.51 7.42 6.37
CA GLN A 46 9.27 6.74 6.68
C GLN A 46 8.17 7.29 5.76
N VAL A 47 7.56 6.44 4.94
CA VAL A 47 6.49 6.83 4.04
C VAL A 47 5.18 6.22 4.52
N ILE A 48 4.19 7.07 4.81
CA ILE A 48 2.81 6.68 5.08
C ILE A 48 1.98 7.10 3.88
N CYS A 49 1.33 6.13 3.23
CA CYS A 49 0.49 6.37 2.07
C CYS A 49 -0.92 5.86 2.34
N ILE A 50 -1.91 6.72 2.17
CA ILE A 50 -3.34 6.36 2.20
C ILE A 50 -3.78 6.21 0.74
N THR A 51 -4.25 5.02 0.38
CA THR A 51 -4.56 4.65 -1.00
C THR A 51 -5.67 3.62 -1.05
N HIS A 52 -6.44 3.64 -2.13
CA HIS A 52 -7.40 2.60 -2.50
C HIS A 52 -6.92 1.75 -3.69
N LEU A 53 -5.76 2.07 -4.28
CA LEU A 53 -5.24 1.32 -5.42
C LEU A 53 -4.42 0.10 -4.98
N PRO A 54 -4.74 -1.11 -5.47
CA PRO A 54 -3.95 -2.31 -5.18
C PRO A 54 -2.51 -2.20 -5.70
N GLN A 55 -2.29 -1.44 -6.77
CA GLN A 55 -0.97 -1.15 -7.33
C GLN A 55 -0.05 -0.46 -6.33
N ILE A 56 -0.56 0.47 -5.53
CA ILE A 56 0.25 1.16 -4.52
C ILE A 56 0.35 0.33 -3.25
N ALA A 57 -0.78 -0.20 -2.77
CA ALA A 57 -0.83 -0.99 -1.55
C ALA A 57 0.06 -2.25 -1.59
N SER A 58 0.22 -2.88 -2.76
CA SER A 58 1.04 -4.09 -2.92
C SER A 58 2.54 -3.85 -2.71
N PHE A 59 3.06 -2.64 -2.95
CA PHE A 59 4.47 -2.29 -2.74
C PHE A 59 4.82 -1.96 -1.28
N ALA A 60 3.83 -1.82 -0.41
CA ALA A 60 4.05 -1.41 0.96
C ALA A 60 4.82 -2.48 1.75
N THR A 61 5.85 -2.07 2.49
CA THR A 61 6.56 -2.97 3.43
C THR A 61 5.61 -3.43 4.54
N HIS A 62 4.75 -2.52 5.02
CA HIS A 62 3.71 -2.78 6.00
C HIS A 62 2.38 -2.30 5.45
N HIS A 63 1.35 -3.15 5.54
CA HIS A 63 0.00 -2.83 5.07
C HIS A 63 -0.94 -2.81 6.26
N TYR A 64 -1.64 -1.70 6.45
CA TYR A 64 -2.67 -1.54 7.47
C TYR A 64 -4.02 -1.35 6.80
N ARG A 65 -5.05 -2.01 7.33
CA ARG A 65 -6.43 -1.78 6.93
C ARG A 65 -7.13 -0.90 7.96
N ILE A 66 -7.90 0.06 7.44
CA ILE A 66 -8.76 0.93 8.24
C ILE A 66 -10.19 0.44 8.06
N ASP A 67 -10.82 0.02 9.15
CA ASP A 67 -12.22 -0.41 9.17
C ASP A 67 -13.05 0.55 10.03
N LYS A 68 -14.32 0.74 9.65
CA LYS A 68 -15.32 1.46 10.45
C LYS A 68 -16.33 0.47 11.01
N LYS A 69 -16.57 0.53 12.32
CA LYS A 69 -17.57 -0.27 13.02
C LYS A 69 -18.56 0.64 13.73
N VAL A 70 -19.85 0.42 13.50
CA VAL A 70 -20.91 1.14 14.24
C VAL A 70 -21.30 0.33 15.47
N THR A 71 -21.34 0.96 16.64
CA THR A 71 -21.79 0.33 17.89
C THR A 71 -22.56 1.37 18.70
N LYS A 72 -23.81 1.05 19.07
CA LYS A 72 -24.70 1.95 19.82
C LYS A 72 -24.76 3.36 19.19
N GLU A 73 -25.03 3.42 17.89
CA GLU A 73 -25.12 4.65 17.08
C GLU A 73 -23.82 5.49 16.97
N ARG A 74 -22.69 4.98 17.48
CA ARG A 74 -21.38 5.62 17.33
C ARG A 74 -20.50 4.85 16.34
N THR A 75 -19.86 5.58 15.45
CA THR A 75 -18.87 5.03 14.49
C THR A 75 -17.49 5.05 15.13
N PHE A 76 -16.86 3.89 15.21
CA PHE A 76 -15.49 3.72 15.66
C PHE A 76 -14.61 3.31 14.48
N THR A 77 -13.42 3.89 14.39
CA THR A 77 -12.41 3.52 13.40
C THR A 77 -11.37 2.63 14.05
N THR A 78 -11.06 1.50 13.42
CA THR A 78 -9.99 0.59 13.86
C THR A 78 -8.92 0.50 12.78
N VAL A 79 -7.66 0.42 13.21
CA VAL A 79 -6.52 0.22 12.32
C VAL A 79 -5.87 -1.11 12.66
N LYS A 80 -5.73 -2.00 11.67
CA LYS A 80 -5.15 -3.33 11.86
C LYS A 80 -3.98 -3.53 10.90
N LYS A 81 -2.82 -3.94 11.43
CA LYS A 81 -1.70 -4.44 10.61
C LYS A 81 -2.09 -5.79 10.01
N LEU A 82 -1.93 -5.93 8.69
CA LEU A 82 -2.27 -7.16 7.99
C LEU A 82 -1.06 -8.11 7.91
N SER A 83 -1.30 -9.38 8.21
CA SER A 83 -0.41 -10.48 7.84
C SER A 83 -0.35 -10.67 6.32
N PHE A 84 0.58 -11.49 5.81
CA PHE A 84 0.68 -11.73 4.36
C PHE A 84 -0.62 -12.28 3.76
N GLU A 85 -1.24 -13.26 4.39
CA GLU A 85 -2.51 -13.85 3.92
C GLU A 85 -3.65 -12.82 3.93
N GLU A 86 -3.75 -12.01 4.98
CA GLU A 86 -4.73 -10.94 5.05
C GLU A 86 -4.47 -9.85 4.00
N ARG A 87 -3.20 -9.58 3.66
CA ARG A 87 -2.84 -8.69 2.55
C ARG A 87 -3.31 -9.27 1.22
N VAL A 88 -3.15 -10.57 0.98
CA VAL A 88 -3.65 -11.22 -0.25
C VAL A 88 -5.15 -11.00 -0.38
N THR A 89 -5.92 -11.25 0.69
CA THR A 89 -7.36 -11.02 0.69
C THR A 89 -7.71 -9.55 0.45
N GLU A 90 -7.00 -8.62 1.09
CA GLU A 90 -7.27 -7.19 0.93
C GLU A 90 -6.92 -6.68 -0.47
N ILE A 91 -5.80 -7.09 -1.04
CA ILE A 91 -5.44 -6.74 -2.43
C ILE A 91 -6.45 -7.33 -3.41
N ALA A 92 -6.91 -8.58 -3.19
CA ALA A 92 -7.97 -9.18 -4.01
C ALA A 92 -9.28 -8.38 -3.92
N ARG A 93 -9.64 -7.91 -2.71
CA ARG A 93 -10.78 -7.02 -2.49
C ARG A 93 -10.63 -5.70 -3.23
N LEU A 94 -9.46 -5.08 -3.21
CA LEU A 94 -9.19 -3.84 -3.94
C LEU A 94 -9.21 -4.03 -5.47
N LEU A 95 -8.84 -5.21 -5.97
CA LEU A 95 -8.88 -5.55 -7.39
C LEU A 95 -10.30 -5.87 -7.90
N ALA A 96 -11.06 -6.66 -7.15
CA ALA A 96 -12.33 -7.24 -7.60
C ALA A 96 -13.58 -6.59 -6.96
N GLY A 97 -13.38 -5.66 -6.02
CA GLY A 97 -14.46 -5.08 -5.22
C GLY A 97 -15.07 -6.11 -4.26
N SER A 98 -16.38 -6.31 -4.37
CA SER A 98 -17.14 -7.18 -3.47
C SER A 98 -17.06 -8.67 -3.81
N ARG A 99 -16.68 -9.03 -5.04
CA ARG A 99 -16.68 -10.43 -5.51
C ARG A 99 -15.26 -11.00 -5.57
N ILE A 100 -14.77 -11.46 -4.43
CA ILE A 100 -13.50 -12.18 -4.34
C ILE A 100 -13.70 -13.61 -4.86
N THR A 101 -12.85 -14.02 -5.79
CA THR A 101 -12.75 -15.38 -6.34
C THR A 101 -11.34 -15.95 -6.12
N GLU A 102 -11.17 -17.27 -6.29
CA GLU A 102 -9.86 -17.91 -6.24
C GLU A 102 -8.87 -17.29 -7.24
N ILE A 103 -9.33 -16.92 -8.43
CA ILE A 103 -8.50 -16.26 -9.45
C ILE A 103 -8.02 -14.90 -8.94
N THR A 104 -8.90 -14.11 -8.31
CA THR A 104 -8.52 -12.79 -7.79
C THR A 104 -7.54 -12.90 -6.61
N LEU A 105 -7.66 -13.93 -5.77
CA LEU A 105 -6.72 -14.23 -4.69
C LEU A 105 -5.36 -14.65 -5.26
N LYS A 106 -5.35 -15.48 -6.31
CA LYS A 106 -4.12 -15.89 -7.01
C LYS A 106 -3.40 -14.67 -7.58
N ASN A 107 -4.11 -13.82 -8.33
CA ASN A 107 -3.56 -12.59 -8.91
C ASN A 107 -3.00 -11.66 -7.82
N ALA A 108 -3.71 -11.47 -6.71
CA ALA A 108 -3.25 -10.67 -5.59
C ALA A 108 -1.97 -11.21 -4.94
N ARG A 109 -1.87 -12.54 -4.80
CA ARG A 109 -0.68 -13.20 -4.25
C ARG A 109 0.52 -13.05 -5.17
N GLU A 110 0.35 -13.27 -6.47
CA GLU A 110 1.41 -13.07 -7.47
C GLU A 110 1.92 -11.62 -7.45
N MET A 111 0.99 -10.65 -7.40
CA MET A 111 1.32 -9.23 -7.29
C MET A 111 2.16 -8.92 -6.04
N LEU A 112 1.76 -9.43 -4.87
CA LEU A 112 2.51 -9.24 -3.63
C LEU A 112 3.89 -9.91 -3.66
N ASN A 113 3.98 -11.14 -4.18
CA ASN A 113 5.25 -11.86 -4.28
C ASN A 113 6.25 -11.16 -5.20
N HIS A 114 5.78 -10.69 -6.36
CA HIS A 114 6.58 -9.92 -7.30
C HIS A 114 7.08 -8.61 -6.67
N ASN A 115 6.18 -7.85 -6.03
CA ASN A 115 6.50 -6.50 -5.56
C ASN A 115 7.28 -6.47 -4.24
N LEU A 116 7.17 -7.50 -3.41
CA LEU A 116 7.93 -7.63 -2.16
C LEU A 116 9.29 -8.32 -2.35
N GLY A 117 9.61 -8.77 -3.57
CA GLY A 117 10.89 -9.40 -3.88
C GLY A 117 11.00 -10.85 -3.42
N PHE A 118 9.88 -11.58 -3.28
CA PHE A 118 9.90 -13.01 -2.95
C PHE A 118 10.24 -13.90 -4.16
N MET A 119 10.44 -13.33 -5.35
CA MET A 119 10.84 -14.05 -6.57
C MET A 119 12.09 -13.46 -7.21
N SER A 120 13.21 -13.47 -6.50
CA SER A 120 14.53 -13.20 -7.09
C SER A 120 15.50 -14.35 -6.83
N THR A 121 15.28 -15.52 -7.45
CA THR A 121 16.34 -16.53 -7.71
C THR A 121 16.15 -17.41 -8.95
N GLU A 122 15.17 -17.21 -9.83
CA GLU A 122 15.07 -17.97 -11.10
C GLU A 122 14.67 -17.03 -12.24
N GLY A 123 15.61 -16.72 -13.15
CA GLY A 123 15.28 -16.00 -14.38
C GLY A 123 16.23 -14.88 -14.83
N ARG A 124 17.42 -14.73 -14.25
CA ARG A 124 18.54 -14.02 -14.91
C ARG A 124 19.58 -15.03 -15.36
N ARG A 125 19.35 -15.63 -16.53
CA ARG A 125 20.37 -16.16 -17.42
C ARG A 125 20.10 -15.59 -18.80
#